data_AF-A0A7K0LTE2-F1
#
_entry.id   AF-A0A7K0LTE2-F1
#
_cell.length_a   1.000
_cell.length_b   1.000
_cell.length_c   1.000
_cell.angle_alpha   90.00
_cell.angle_beta   90.00
_cell.angle_gamma   90.00
#
_symmetry.space_group_name_H-M   'P 1'
#
loop_
_entity.id
_entity.type
_entity.pdbx_description
1 polymer ?
#
loop_
_entity_poly.entity_id
_entity_poly.type
_entity_poly.pdbx_seq_one_letter_code
_entity_poly.pdbx_strand_id
1 'polypeptide(L)'
;MNPQSGLPRWSGADAWAMRMRLIEGEADPVVRNALITSAYDDLSRETATLLGDIDANWLTFGKWASFTAGRFIRGEGAPVRWGAGKVAEGNVAIIADIAPQFVRFLELADAGSDEELSALVASDELLGRNATTLEAFASYAEALSIDNDLDDPASAQAMLRGNLLVAHHEQSLADDFVDDAMPLGGLFGVITTRFVTLEIPEGSLDLSHPVPLPRYLHGEQWPRALSEISDARLNALVRSYGHEWATTDGSAATTWEVFDERMGYIAQFFRAYQRDPSLRMPVAAAS
;
A
#
# COMPACT_ATOMS: atom_id res chain seq x y z
N MET A 1 -8.54 -25.38 -12.70
CA MET A 1 -9.93 -24.88 -12.93
C MET A 1 -10.66 -24.84 -11.60
N ASN A 2 -10.71 -23.67 -10.95
CA ASN A 2 -11.35 -23.49 -9.65
C ASN A 2 -12.80 -22.97 -9.85
N PRO A 3 -13.86 -23.70 -9.46
CA PRO A 3 -15.24 -23.37 -9.76
C PRO A 3 -15.90 -22.51 -8.67
N GLN A 4 -15.37 -21.32 -8.37
CA GLN A 4 -15.98 -20.36 -7.43
C GLN A 4 -16.10 -18.89 -7.91
N SER A 5 -15.79 -18.55 -9.16
CA SER A 5 -15.80 -17.13 -9.60
C SER A 5 -17.16 -16.63 -10.12
N GLY A 6 -18.25 -16.86 -9.38
CA GLY A 6 -19.61 -16.43 -9.74
C GLY A 6 -19.97 -14.99 -9.33
N LEU A 7 -19.06 -14.27 -8.67
CA LEU A 7 -19.23 -12.84 -8.39
C LEU A 7 -18.73 -12.02 -9.59
N PRO A 8 -19.39 -10.91 -9.97
CA PRO A 8 -18.82 -10.00 -10.96
C PRO A 8 -17.45 -9.53 -10.47
N ARG A 9 -16.41 -9.66 -11.30
CA ARG A 9 -15.12 -9.00 -11.03
C ARG A 9 -15.35 -7.51 -11.08
N TRP A 10 -15.06 -6.81 -9.99
CA TRP A 10 -15.22 -5.36 -9.92
C TRP A 10 -14.00 -4.62 -10.49
N SER A 11 -12.91 -5.34 -10.78
CA SER A 11 -11.64 -4.79 -11.22
C SER A 11 -11.32 -4.95 -12.72
N GLY A 12 -12.22 -5.40 -13.59
CA GLY A 12 -11.92 -5.38 -15.04
C GLY A 12 -11.73 -3.94 -15.56
N ALA A 13 -10.97 -3.73 -16.64
CA ALA A 13 -10.66 -2.39 -17.16
C ALA A 13 -11.91 -1.49 -17.35
N ASP A 14 -13.01 -2.05 -17.87
CA ASP A 14 -14.27 -1.31 -18.05
C ASP A 14 -14.93 -0.92 -16.72
N ALA A 15 -14.93 -1.84 -15.74
CA ALA A 15 -15.49 -1.62 -14.42
C ALA A 15 -14.66 -0.58 -13.65
N TRP A 16 -13.33 -0.65 -13.77
CA TRP A 16 -12.41 0.33 -13.21
C TRP A 16 -12.61 1.72 -13.83
N ALA A 17 -12.68 1.81 -15.16
CA ALA A 17 -12.94 3.08 -15.84
C ALA A 17 -14.28 3.71 -15.42
N MET A 18 -15.30 2.89 -15.13
CA MET A 18 -16.56 3.38 -14.59
C MET A 18 -16.40 3.93 -13.15
N ARG A 19 -15.68 3.21 -12.28
CA ARG A 19 -15.39 3.68 -10.91
C ARG A 19 -14.64 5.00 -10.91
N MET A 20 -13.63 5.14 -11.76
CA MET A 20 -12.88 6.40 -11.86
C MET A 20 -13.75 7.56 -12.33
N ARG A 21 -14.64 7.37 -13.33
CA ARG A 21 -15.59 8.41 -13.72
C ARG A 21 -16.52 8.84 -12.59
N LEU A 22 -16.94 7.89 -11.72
CA LEU A 22 -17.74 8.20 -10.53
C LEU A 22 -16.92 9.00 -9.50
N ILE A 23 -15.68 8.60 -9.25
CA ILE A 23 -14.77 9.29 -8.32
C ILE A 23 -14.46 10.71 -8.81
N GLU A 24 -14.06 10.87 -10.06
CA GLU A 24 -13.69 12.17 -10.66
C GLU A 24 -14.89 13.10 -10.79
N GLY A 25 -16.09 12.55 -11.03
CA GLY A 25 -17.33 13.30 -11.13
C GLY A 25 -17.96 13.70 -9.80
N GLU A 26 -17.50 13.16 -8.67
CA GLU A 26 -18.02 13.47 -7.34
C GLU A 26 -17.41 14.78 -6.80
N ALA A 27 -18.28 15.75 -6.52
CA ALA A 27 -17.90 17.08 -6.09
C ALA A 27 -17.66 17.17 -4.58
N ASP A 28 -18.31 16.35 -3.76
CA ASP A 28 -18.08 16.30 -2.32
C ASP A 28 -16.80 15.49 -2.02
N PRO A 29 -15.72 16.11 -1.50
CA PRO A 29 -14.48 15.41 -1.22
C PRO A 29 -14.63 14.31 -0.16
N VAL A 30 -15.62 14.39 0.73
CA VAL A 30 -15.90 13.35 1.73
C VAL A 30 -16.47 12.11 1.05
N VAL A 31 -17.47 12.29 0.19
CA VAL A 31 -18.10 11.19 -0.57
C VAL A 31 -17.09 10.60 -1.55
N ARG A 32 -16.35 11.45 -2.27
CA ARG A 32 -15.30 11.04 -3.20
C ARG A 32 -14.24 10.18 -2.50
N ASN A 33 -13.74 10.60 -1.33
CA ASN A 33 -12.78 9.80 -0.58
C ASN A 33 -13.36 8.46 -0.13
N ALA A 34 -14.63 8.41 0.29
CA ALA A 34 -15.28 7.14 0.65
C ALA A 34 -15.34 6.17 -0.55
N LEU A 35 -15.62 6.68 -1.76
CA LEU A 35 -15.56 5.89 -2.99
C LEU A 35 -14.15 5.35 -3.26
N ILE A 36 -13.12 6.19 -3.06
CA ILE A 36 -11.70 5.77 -3.20
C ILE A 36 -11.34 4.69 -2.17
N THR A 37 -11.69 4.87 -0.90
CA THR A 37 -11.44 3.86 0.15
C THR A 37 -12.13 2.54 -0.19
N SER A 38 -13.36 2.58 -0.69
CA SER A 38 -14.07 1.37 -1.17
C SER A 38 -13.38 0.74 -2.38
N ALA A 39 -12.84 1.54 -3.30
CA ALA A 39 -12.12 1.04 -4.46
C ALA A 39 -10.82 0.31 -4.07
N TYR A 40 -10.06 0.86 -3.12
CA TYR A 40 -8.92 0.16 -2.53
C TYR A 40 -9.33 -1.18 -1.92
N ASP A 41 -10.40 -1.19 -1.13
CA ASP A 41 -10.88 -2.38 -0.43
C ASP A 41 -11.34 -3.50 -1.39
N ASP A 42 -12.05 -3.13 -2.47
CA ASP A 42 -12.46 -4.09 -3.50
C ASP A 42 -11.26 -4.66 -4.26
N LEU A 43 -10.36 -3.79 -4.74
CA LEU A 43 -9.18 -4.24 -5.50
C LEU A 43 -8.25 -5.07 -4.62
N SER A 44 -8.09 -4.69 -3.34
CA SER A 44 -7.31 -5.44 -2.36
C SER A 44 -7.82 -6.87 -2.20
N ARG A 45 -9.15 -7.08 -2.18
CA ARG A 45 -9.75 -8.42 -2.08
C ARG A 45 -9.57 -9.24 -3.34
N GLU A 46 -9.72 -8.63 -4.52
CA GLU A 46 -9.51 -9.32 -5.79
C GLU A 46 -8.04 -9.73 -5.95
N THR A 47 -7.10 -8.84 -5.61
CA THR A 47 -5.68 -9.15 -5.56
C THR A 47 -5.36 -10.24 -4.54
N ALA A 48 -5.97 -10.25 -3.35
CA ALA A 48 -5.79 -11.34 -2.37
C ALA A 48 -6.37 -12.67 -2.85
N THR A 49 -7.42 -12.66 -3.67
CA THR A 49 -7.97 -13.90 -4.27
C THR A 49 -6.96 -14.55 -5.22
N LEU A 50 -6.15 -13.74 -5.91
CA LEU A 50 -5.05 -14.19 -6.76
C LEU A 50 -3.83 -14.60 -5.93
N LEU A 51 -3.28 -13.66 -5.14
CA LEU A 51 -1.99 -13.81 -4.44
C LEU A 51 -2.05 -14.69 -3.17
N GLY A 52 -3.25 -15.06 -2.73
CA GLY A 52 -3.47 -15.71 -1.44
C GLY A 52 -3.84 -14.71 -0.35
N ASP A 53 -4.59 -15.20 0.65
CA ASP A 53 -5.15 -14.40 1.73
C ASP A 53 -4.36 -14.61 3.03
N ILE A 54 -3.03 -14.52 2.95
CA ILE A 54 -2.13 -14.64 4.11
C ILE A 54 -1.41 -13.31 4.32
N ASP A 55 -0.72 -12.85 3.29
CA ASP A 55 0.04 -11.61 3.28
C ASP A 55 -0.82 -10.47 2.70
N ALA A 56 -0.82 -9.33 3.40
CA ALA A 56 -1.42 -8.09 2.93
C ALA A 56 -0.70 -7.62 1.66
N ASN A 57 -1.48 -7.24 0.64
CA ASN A 57 -0.95 -6.57 -0.54
C ASN A 57 -0.96 -5.05 -0.35
N TRP A 58 -0.28 -4.31 -1.22
CA TRP A 58 -0.16 -2.85 -1.10
C TRP A 58 -1.52 -2.14 -0.99
N LEU A 59 -2.56 -2.61 -1.70
CA LEU A 59 -3.91 -2.01 -1.64
C LEU A 59 -4.56 -2.19 -0.26
N THR A 60 -4.20 -3.25 0.48
CA THR A 60 -4.62 -3.44 1.87
C THR A 60 -4.12 -2.28 2.73
N PHE A 61 -2.85 -1.88 2.57
CA PHE A 61 -2.29 -0.73 3.28
C PHE A 61 -2.85 0.60 2.75
N GLY A 62 -2.97 0.75 1.43
CA GLY A 62 -3.54 1.93 0.76
C GLY A 62 -4.98 2.23 1.20
N LYS A 63 -5.79 1.19 1.46
CA LYS A 63 -7.13 1.31 2.06
C LYS A 63 -7.10 2.05 3.41
N TRP A 64 -6.18 1.68 4.31
CA TRP A 64 -6.06 2.29 5.63
C TRP A 64 -5.47 3.71 5.58
N ALA A 65 -4.52 3.95 4.68
CA ALA A 65 -4.05 5.30 4.37
C ALA A 65 -5.19 6.18 3.84
N SER A 66 -6.02 5.67 2.92
CA SER A 66 -7.19 6.35 2.37
C SER A 66 -8.29 6.59 3.42
N PHE A 67 -8.50 5.65 4.34
CA PHE A 67 -9.39 5.83 5.48
C PHE A 67 -8.92 6.97 6.39
N THR A 68 -7.62 6.99 6.71
CA THR A 68 -6.97 8.03 7.50
C THR A 68 -7.13 9.40 6.83
N ALA A 69 -6.85 9.49 5.52
CA ALA A 69 -7.08 10.68 4.72
C ALA A 69 -8.55 11.13 4.79
N GLY A 70 -9.49 10.18 4.74
CA GLY A 70 -10.92 10.45 4.89
C GLY A 70 -11.29 11.08 6.23
N ARG A 71 -10.70 10.62 7.35
CA ARG A 71 -10.88 11.25 8.67
C ARG A 71 -10.40 12.69 8.67
N PHE A 72 -9.21 12.93 8.12
CA PHE A 72 -8.65 14.27 7.98
C PHE A 72 -9.54 15.17 7.11
N ILE A 73 -9.99 14.67 5.96
CA ILE A 73 -10.90 15.38 5.06
C ILE A 73 -12.18 15.76 5.79
N ARG A 74 -12.73 14.90 6.65
CA ARG A 74 -13.92 15.19 7.49
C ARG A 74 -13.65 16.13 8.66
N GLY A 75 -12.39 16.43 8.97
CA GLY A 75 -11.99 17.24 10.13
C GLY A 75 -11.96 16.48 11.45
N GLU A 76 -11.81 15.17 11.39
CA GLU A 76 -11.63 14.31 12.56
C GLU A 76 -10.14 14.28 12.94
N GLY A 77 -9.83 14.39 14.24
CA GLY A 77 -8.45 14.22 14.74
C GLY A 77 -7.54 15.46 14.72
N ALA A 78 -7.89 16.51 13.97
CA ALA A 78 -7.14 17.77 13.95
C ALA A 78 -8.03 18.97 14.31
N PRO A 79 -7.56 19.93 15.13
CA PRO A 79 -8.33 21.13 15.47
C PRO A 79 -8.58 22.07 14.28
N VAL A 80 -7.88 21.89 13.14
CA VAL A 80 -8.06 22.71 11.94
C VAL A 80 -7.89 21.88 10.66
N ARG A 81 -8.74 22.12 9.64
CA ARG A 81 -8.79 21.39 8.34
C ARG A 81 -7.86 21.97 7.26
N TRP A 82 -6.72 22.56 7.63
CA TRP A 82 -5.78 23.11 6.64
C TRP A 82 -5.27 22.00 5.71
N GLY A 83 -5.30 22.19 4.39
CA GLY A 83 -4.82 21.19 3.43
C GLY A 83 -5.79 20.04 3.10
N ALA A 84 -7.00 20.00 3.66
CA ALA A 84 -7.97 18.93 3.38
C ALA A 84 -8.32 18.79 1.88
N GLY A 85 -8.39 19.91 1.14
CA GLY A 85 -8.58 19.88 -0.31
C GLY A 85 -7.41 19.22 -1.05
N LYS A 86 -6.17 19.49 -0.63
CA LYS A 86 -4.95 18.92 -1.23
C LYS A 86 -4.82 17.44 -0.93
N VAL A 87 -5.13 17.02 0.30
CA VAL A 87 -5.22 15.59 0.66
C VAL A 87 -6.27 14.88 -0.20
N ALA A 88 -7.44 15.50 -0.41
CA ALA A 88 -8.48 14.93 -1.25
C ALA A 88 -8.10 14.86 -2.74
N GLU A 89 -7.30 15.81 -3.24
CA GLU A 89 -6.75 15.79 -4.60
C GLU A 89 -5.66 14.71 -4.76
N GLY A 90 -4.72 14.65 -3.81
CA GLY A 90 -3.63 13.66 -3.81
C GLY A 90 -4.15 12.22 -3.77
N ASN A 91 -5.18 11.94 -2.95
CA ASN A 91 -5.74 10.58 -2.88
C ASN A 91 -6.40 10.15 -4.20
N VAL A 92 -6.98 11.09 -4.98
CA VAL A 92 -7.48 10.81 -6.34
C VAL A 92 -6.31 10.50 -7.27
N ALA A 93 -5.26 11.31 -7.24
CA ALA A 93 -4.09 11.13 -8.11
C ALA A 93 -3.40 9.78 -7.87
N ILE A 94 -3.22 9.38 -6.60
CA ILE A 94 -2.57 8.12 -6.24
C ILE A 94 -3.37 6.91 -6.76
N ILE A 95 -4.68 6.85 -6.48
CA ILE A 95 -5.48 5.69 -6.94
C ILE A 95 -5.59 5.65 -8.47
N ALA A 96 -5.67 6.81 -9.13
CA ALA A 96 -5.72 6.90 -10.59
C ALA A 96 -4.44 6.36 -11.25
N ASP A 97 -3.29 6.49 -10.57
CA ASP A 97 -2.00 6.01 -11.07
C ASP A 97 -1.78 4.52 -10.81
N ILE A 98 -2.02 4.06 -9.57
CA ILE A 98 -1.64 2.70 -9.15
C ILE A 98 -2.68 1.65 -9.57
N ALA A 99 -3.98 1.93 -9.43
CA ALA A 99 -5.02 0.93 -9.62
C ALA A 99 -5.09 0.34 -11.06
N PRO A 100 -4.90 1.10 -12.16
CA PRO A 100 -4.85 0.52 -13.50
C PRO A 100 -3.82 -0.61 -13.65
N GLN A 101 -2.70 -0.52 -12.94
CA GLN A 101 -1.64 -1.52 -12.99
C GLN A 101 -2.05 -2.82 -12.28
N PHE A 102 -2.71 -2.72 -11.12
CA PHE A 102 -3.30 -3.88 -10.44
C PHE A 102 -4.43 -4.52 -11.24
N VAL A 103 -5.30 -3.71 -11.84
CA VAL A 103 -6.35 -4.17 -12.76
C VAL A 103 -5.74 -4.97 -13.90
N ARG A 104 -4.69 -4.44 -14.53
CA ARG A 104 -3.99 -5.12 -15.62
C ARG A 104 -3.31 -6.40 -15.18
N PHE A 105 -2.65 -6.40 -14.02
CA PHE A 105 -2.05 -7.60 -13.46
C PHE A 105 -3.07 -8.71 -13.23
N LEU A 106 -4.26 -8.38 -12.71
CA LEU A 106 -5.37 -9.33 -12.56
C LEU A 106 -5.87 -9.87 -13.91
N GLU A 107 -5.96 -9.02 -14.94
CA GLU A 107 -6.34 -9.45 -16.30
C GLU A 107 -5.30 -10.38 -16.93
N LEU A 108 -4.00 -10.13 -16.73
CA LEU A 108 -2.93 -10.99 -17.21
C LEU A 108 -2.97 -12.36 -16.53
N ALA A 109 -3.19 -12.38 -15.21
CA ALA A 109 -3.32 -13.62 -14.44
C ALA A 109 -4.54 -14.46 -14.85
N ASP A 110 -5.60 -13.83 -15.34
CA ASP A 110 -6.74 -14.55 -15.91
C ASP A 110 -6.48 -15.13 -17.29
N ALA A 111 -5.66 -14.43 -18.08
CA ALA A 111 -5.42 -14.75 -19.47
C ALA A 111 -4.37 -15.84 -19.67
N GLY A 112 -3.40 -15.95 -18.74
CA GLY A 112 -2.32 -16.94 -18.78
C GLY A 112 -2.38 -17.94 -17.62
N SER A 113 -1.55 -18.97 -17.68
CA SER A 113 -1.27 -19.78 -16.49
C SER A 113 -0.32 -19.07 -15.52
N ASP A 114 -0.23 -19.56 -14.28
CA ASP A 114 0.72 -19.03 -13.28
C ASP A 114 2.17 -19.07 -13.80
N GLU A 115 2.51 -20.09 -14.61
CA GLU A 115 3.82 -20.23 -15.25
C GLU A 115 4.07 -19.19 -16.35
N GLU A 116 3.02 -18.73 -17.03
CA GLU A 116 3.10 -17.72 -18.09
C GLU A 116 3.07 -16.29 -17.56
N LEU A 117 2.46 -16.08 -16.38
CA LEU A 117 2.23 -14.77 -15.80
C LEU A 117 3.51 -13.94 -15.67
N SER A 118 4.63 -14.55 -15.28
CA SER A 118 5.93 -13.85 -15.20
C SER A 118 6.38 -13.30 -16.56
N ALA A 119 6.20 -14.07 -17.64
CA ALA A 119 6.54 -13.63 -18.98
C ALA A 119 5.57 -12.55 -19.49
N LEU A 120 4.28 -12.70 -19.18
CA LEU A 120 3.25 -11.71 -19.52
C LEU A 120 3.56 -10.36 -18.85
N VAL A 121 3.81 -10.36 -17.54
CA VAL A 121 4.20 -9.16 -16.78
C VAL A 121 5.44 -8.51 -17.39
N ALA A 122 6.49 -9.28 -17.67
CA ALA A 122 7.74 -8.77 -18.23
C ALA A 122 7.59 -8.09 -19.61
N SER A 123 6.52 -8.43 -20.34
CA SER A 123 6.24 -7.90 -21.69
C SER A 123 5.13 -6.84 -21.73
N ASP A 124 4.46 -6.58 -20.61
CA ASP A 124 3.29 -5.70 -20.58
C ASP A 124 3.69 -4.23 -20.57
N GLU A 125 3.15 -3.45 -21.51
CA GLU A 125 3.50 -2.03 -21.66
C GLU A 125 3.04 -1.19 -20.47
N LEU A 126 1.89 -1.50 -19.84
CA LEU A 126 1.36 -0.71 -18.73
C LEU A 126 2.17 -0.95 -17.46
N LEU A 127 2.48 -2.22 -17.16
CA LEU A 127 3.32 -2.57 -16.02
C LEU A 127 4.78 -2.15 -16.24
N GLY A 128 5.22 -2.20 -17.50
CA GLY A 128 6.55 -1.78 -17.98
C GLY A 128 6.74 -0.28 -18.17
N ARG A 129 5.75 0.57 -17.84
CA ARG A 129 5.86 2.04 -18.00
C ARG A 129 7.05 2.63 -17.26
N ASN A 130 7.40 2.06 -16.11
CA ASN A 130 8.65 2.33 -15.43
C ASN A 130 9.24 1.04 -14.84
N ALA A 131 10.55 1.03 -14.58
CA ALA A 131 11.25 -0.17 -14.13
C ALA A 131 10.78 -0.62 -12.73
N THR A 132 10.49 0.32 -11.85
CA THR A 132 10.08 0.05 -10.46
C THR A 132 8.73 -0.68 -10.41
N THR A 133 7.73 -0.23 -11.16
CA THR A 133 6.42 -0.87 -11.24
C THR A 133 6.52 -2.25 -11.88
N LEU A 134 7.32 -2.39 -12.93
CA LEU A 134 7.55 -3.67 -13.56
C LEU A 134 8.15 -4.68 -12.58
N GLU A 135 9.16 -4.26 -11.81
CA GLU A 135 9.78 -5.08 -10.78
C GLU A 135 8.81 -5.41 -9.64
N ALA A 136 7.90 -4.49 -9.30
CA ALA A 136 6.87 -4.71 -8.30
C ALA A 136 5.93 -5.87 -8.70
N PHE A 137 5.36 -5.82 -9.90
CA PHE A 137 4.46 -6.86 -10.38
C PHE A 137 5.17 -8.16 -10.73
N ALA A 138 6.43 -8.10 -11.16
CA ALA A 138 7.27 -9.29 -11.28
C ALA A 138 7.50 -9.97 -9.92
N SER A 139 7.57 -9.20 -8.83
CA SER A 139 7.70 -9.74 -7.48
C SER A 139 6.42 -10.42 -6.99
N TYR A 140 5.24 -9.88 -7.33
CA TYR A 140 3.97 -10.58 -7.08
C TYR A 140 3.83 -11.86 -7.92
N ALA A 141 4.26 -11.85 -9.19
CA ALA A 141 4.30 -13.05 -10.01
C ALA A 141 5.28 -14.11 -9.46
N GLU A 142 6.43 -13.68 -8.93
CA GLU A 142 7.38 -14.56 -8.23
C GLU A 142 6.74 -15.21 -7.00
N ALA A 143 6.01 -14.44 -6.18
CA ALA A 143 5.31 -14.96 -5.01
C ALA A 143 4.29 -16.06 -5.36
N LEU A 144 3.55 -15.90 -6.47
CA LEU A 144 2.61 -16.91 -6.98
C LEU A 144 3.30 -18.20 -7.44
N SER A 145 4.52 -18.10 -7.96
CA SER A 145 5.27 -19.26 -8.47
C SER A 145 5.89 -20.11 -7.36
N ILE A 146 5.94 -19.60 -6.13
CA ILE A 146 6.47 -20.29 -4.96
C ILE A 146 5.33 -21.08 -4.31
N ASP A 147 5.56 -22.38 -4.07
CA ASP A 147 4.55 -23.26 -3.50
C ASP A 147 4.08 -22.74 -2.13
N ASN A 148 2.77 -22.70 -1.93
CA ASN A 148 2.11 -21.99 -0.83
C ASN A 148 2.16 -22.78 0.50
N ASP A 149 3.36 -23.16 0.95
CA ASP A 149 3.54 -23.46 2.37
C ASP A 149 3.37 -22.16 3.16
N LEU A 150 2.46 -22.16 4.13
CA LEU A 150 1.97 -20.96 4.83
C LEU A 150 3.10 -20.12 5.46
N ASP A 151 4.27 -20.72 5.66
CA ASP A 151 5.45 -20.11 6.28
C ASP A 151 6.65 -19.96 5.34
N ASP A 152 6.51 -20.15 4.02
CA ASP A 152 7.66 -20.01 3.10
C ASP A 152 8.23 -18.58 3.13
N PRO A 153 9.47 -18.38 3.61
CA PRO A 153 10.09 -17.06 3.67
C PRO A 153 10.28 -16.41 2.30
N ALA A 154 10.46 -17.18 1.23
CA ALA A 154 10.68 -16.66 -0.11
C ALA A 154 9.41 -16.02 -0.67
N SER A 155 8.25 -16.67 -0.50
CA SER A 155 6.96 -16.10 -0.92
C SER A 155 6.62 -14.83 -0.15
N ALA A 156 6.75 -14.86 1.18
CA ALA A 156 6.50 -13.69 2.03
C ALA A 156 7.43 -12.51 1.70
N GLN A 157 8.71 -12.78 1.40
CA GLN A 157 9.66 -11.74 1.00
C GLN A 157 9.39 -11.20 -0.41
N ALA A 158 8.94 -12.04 -1.35
CA ALA A 158 8.52 -11.59 -2.68
C ALA A 158 7.29 -10.67 -2.60
N MET A 159 6.31 -11.02 -1.75
CA MET A 159 5.16 -10.14 -1.41
C MET A 159 5.61 -8.81 -0.81
N LEU A 160 6.50 -8.84 0.18
CA LEU A 160 7.05 -7.63 0.81
C LEU A 160 7.77 -6.74 -0.20
N ARG A 161 8.59 -7.33 -1.08
CA ARG A 161 9.30 -6.61 -2.13
C ARG A 161 8.34 -5.97 -3.14
N GLY A 162 7.32 -6.70 -3.59
CA GLY A 162 6.26 -6.17 -4.44
C GLY A 162 5.57 -4.97 -3.81
N ASN A 163 5.15 -5.11 -2.55
CA ASN A 163 4.52 -4.04 -1.78
C ASN A 163 5.42 -2.80 -1.69
N LEU A 164 6.71 -2.97 -1.40
CA LEU A 164 7.64 -1.85 -1.22
C LEU A 164 8.02 -1.16 -2.51
N LEU A 165 8.05 -1.86 -3.63
CA LEU A 165 8.29 -1.25 -4.95
C LEU A 165 7.07 -0.44 -5.41
N VAL A 166 5.84 -0.95 -5.17
CA VAL A 166 4.63 -0.13 -5.38
C VAL A 166 4.65 1.10 -4.49
N ALA A 167 4.98 0.94 -3.20
CA ALA A 167 5.09 2.07 -2.28
C ALA A 167 6.16 3.06 -2.71
N HIS A 168 7.34 2.62 -3.15
CA HIS A 168 8.38 3.51 -3.67
C HIS A 168 7.85 4.38 -4.82
N HIS A 169 7.18 3.77 -5.79
CA HIS A 169 6.61 4.46 -6.93
C HIS A 169 5.55 5.47 -6.49
N GLU A 170 4.60 5.04 -5.66
CA GLU A 170 3.54 5.87 -5.10
C GLU A 170 4.11 7.05 -4.29
N GLN A 171 5.08 6.80 -3.42
CA GLN A 171 5.69 7.82 -2.57
C GLN A 171 6.52 8.82 -3.38
N SER A 172 7.08 8.42 -4.53
CA SER A 172 7.73 9.35 -5.47
C SER A 172 6.72 10.29 -6.13
N LEU A 173 5.49 9.83 -6.39
CA LEU A 173 4.40 10.68 -6.87
C LEU A 173 3.83 11.55 -5.75
N ALA A 174 3.75 11.02 -4.53
CA ALA A 174 3.23 11.73 -3.38
C ALA A 174 4.10 12.94 -3.00
N ASP A 175 5.42 12.88 -3.23
CA ASP A 175 6.33 14.01 -2.95
C ASP A 175 5.91 15.30 -3.65
N ASP A 176 5.48 15.24 -4.92
CA ASP A 176 4.99 16.40 -5.66
C ASP A 176 3.78 17.05 -4.96
N PHE A 177 2.91 16.23 -4.34
CA PHE A 177 1.76 16.73 -3.59
C PHE A 177 2.09 17.18 -2.17
N VAL A 178 3.08 16.57 -1.53
CA VAL A 178 3.55 16.93 -0.19
C VAL A 178 4.13 18.34 -0.24
N ASP A 179 4.97 18.65 -1.23
CA ASP A 179 5.55 19.98 -1.45
C ASP A 179 4.47 21.04 -1.73
N ASP A 180 3.48 20.71 -2.57
CA ASP A 180 2.39 21.61 -2.96
C ASP A 180 1.31 21.82 -1.89
N ALA A 181 1.05 20.80 -1.05
CA ALA A 181 0.12 20.87 0.07
C ALA A 181 0.71 21.61 1.26
N MET A 182 2.04 21.70 1.34
CA MET A 182 2.79 22.32 2.42
C MET A 182 3.84 23.33 1.93
N PRO A 183 3.42 24.40 1.21
CA PRO A 183 4.35 25.45 0.84
C PRO A 183 4.67 26.22 2.11
N LEU A 184 5.84 25.98 2.73
CA LEU A 184 6.70 26.93 3.44
C LEU A 184 7.72 26.18 4.31
N GLY A 185 8.88 25.89 3.72
CA GLY A 185 10.10 25.61 4.46
C GLY A 185 10.46 26.80 5.35
N GLY A 186 10.54 26.57 6.65
CA GLY A 186 10.98 27.55 7.63
C GLY A 186 9.85 28.05 8.53
N LEU A 187 9.87 27.60 9.78
CA LEU A 187 9.03 28.01 10.92
C LEU A 187 7.60 27.44 10.98
N PHE A 188 6.89 27.20 9.86
CA PHE A 188 5.54 26.58 9.87
C PHE A 188 5.52 25.07 9.62
N GLY A 189 6.53 24.52 8.95
CA GLY A 189 6.76 23.08 8.80
C GLY A 189 7.12 22.33 10.10
N VAL A 190 6.77 22.87 11.27
CA VAL A 190 6.91 22.23 12.59
C VAL A 190 5.53 21.87 13.18
N ILE A 191 4.44 22.43 12.64
CA ILE A 191 3.07 22.20 13.13
C ILE A 191 2.37 21.10 12.30
N THR A 192 2.72 20.92 11.02
CA THR A 192 2.11 19.93 10.10
C THR A 192 2.90 18.64 9.96
N THR A 193 4.23 18.68 10.16
CA THR A 193 5.14 17.53 10.07
C THR A 193 5.07 16.58 11.27
N ARG A 194 4.49 17.02 12.39
CA ARG A 194 4.51 16.29 13.68
C ARG A 194 3.29 15.41 13.95
N PHE A 195 2.32 15.35 13.04
CA PHE A 195 1.07 14.62 13.25
C PHE A 195 0.67 13.82 12.01
N VAL A 196 1.59 13.02 11.47
CA VAL A 196 1.16 11.96 10.56
C VAL A 196 0.85 10.76 11.43
N THR A 197 -0.44 10.52 11.60
CA THR A 197 -0.96 9.29 12.21
C THR A 197 -1.49 8.41 11.10
N LEU A 198 -1.26 7.09 11.18
CA LEU A 198 -1.95 6.11 10.36
C LEU A 198 -2.99 5.38 11.21
N GLU A 199 -4.26 5.44 10.79
CA GLU A 199 -5.34 4.71 11.46
C GLU A 199 -5.44 3.31 10.87
N ILE A 200 -5.36 2.32 11.75
CA ILE A 200 -5.55 0.89 11.46
C ILE A 200 -6.60 0.31 12.45
N PRO A 201 -7.13 -0.90 12.25
CA PRO A 201 -8.12 -1.49 13.16
C PRO A 201 -7.66 -1.57 14.61
N GLU A 202 -6.37 -1.78 14.82
CA GLU A 202 -5.82 -1.95 16.17
C GLU A 202 -5.62 -0.63 16.91
N GLY A 203 -5.65 0.50 16.20
CA GLY A 203 -5.50 1.84 16.75
C GLY A 203 -4.82 2.83 15.80
N SER A 204 -4.48 3.99 16.35
CA SER A 204 -3.74 5.05 15.65
C SER A 204 -2.24 4.86 15.86
N LEU A 205 -1.48 4.82 14.77
CA LEU A 205 -0.02 4.75 14.77
C LEU A 205 0.55 6.16 14.58
N ASP A 206 1.33 6.64 15.54
CA ASP A 206 2.09 7.88 15.40
C ASP A 206 3.38 7.59 14.62
N LEU A 207 3.46 8.10 13.38
CA LEU A 207 4.55 7.78 12.46
C LEU A 207 5.88 8.47 12.85
N SER A 208 5.83 9.43 13.80
CA SER A 208 7.02 10.05 14.38
C SER A 208 7.71 9.18 15.44
N HIS A 209 7.15 8.02 15.75
CA HIS A 209 7.72 7.01 16.64
C HIS A 209 8.10 5.73 15.86
N PRO A 210 8.99 4.89 16.41
CA PRO A 210 9.26 3.57 15.84
C PRO A 210 7.98 2.75 15.61
N VAL A 211 7.97 1.92 14.57
CA VAL A 211 6.85 1.01 14.30
C VAL A 211 6.61 0.13 15.54
N PRO A 212 5.40 0.16 16.13
CA PRO A 212 5.12 -0.58 17.35
C PRO A 212 4.95 -2.08 17.04
N LEU A 213 5.19 -2.91 18.07
CA LEU A 213 4.96 -4.34 18.00
C LEU A 213 3.49 -4.65 17.63
N PRO A 214 3.23 -5.42 16.55
CA PRO A 214 1.89 -5.82 16.18
C PRO A 214 1.24 -6.70 17.26
N ARG A 215 -0.04 -6.47 17.58
CA ARG A 215 -0.70 -7.26 18.65
C ARG A 215 -0.85 -8.73 18.28
N TYR A 216 -1.08 -9.01 16.99
CA TYR A 216 -1.25 -10.36 16.47
C TYR A 216 -0.01 -11.26 16.62
N LEU A 217 1.16 -10.66 16.89
CA LEU A 217 2.43 -11.37 17.08
C LEU A 217 2.78 -11.67 18.55
N HIS A 218 1.91 -11.30 19.49
CA HIS A 218 2.04 -11.65 20.91
C HIS A 218 3.41 -11.32 21.55
N GLY A 219 4.02 -10.21 21.13
CA GLY A 219 5.30 -9.72 21.65
C GLY A 219 6.49 -9.91 20.71
N GLU A 220 6.31 -10.66 19.62
CA GLU A 220 7.31 -10.73 18.55
C GLU A 220 7.23 -9.51 17.62
N GLN A 221 8.35 -9.16 16.99
CA GLN A 221 8.44 -8.01 16.09
C GLN A 221 8.03 -8.36 14.65
N TRP A 222 8.31 -9.59 14.22
CA TRP A 222 8.15 -10.04 12.84
C TRP A 222 7.38 -11.36 12.77
N PRO A 223 6.52 -11.56 11.75
CA PRO A 223 5.98 -12.88 11.50
C PRO A 223 7.11 -13.86 11.14
N ARG A 224 6.92 -15.15 11.45
CA ARG A 224 7.96 -16.18 11.29
C ARG A 224 8.62 -16.20 9.91
N ALA A 225 7.82 -16.13 8.84
CA ALA A 225 8.30 -16.11 7.46
C ALA A 225 9.16 -14.88 7.12
N LEU A 226 9.08 -13.80 7.91
CA LEU A 226 9.87 -12.57 7.75
C LEU A 226 10.80 -12.32 8.94
N SER A 227 11.05 -13.32 9.78
CA SER A 227 11.97 -13.20 10.93
C SER A 227 13.40 -12.88 10.48
N GLU A 228 13.80 -13.40 9.34
CA GLU A 228 15.05 -13.09 8.64
C GLU A 228 14.75 -12.69 7.18
N ILE A 229 15.49 -11.69 6.66
CA ILE A 229 15.38 -11.24 5.27
C ILE A 229 16.63 -11.67 4.50
N SER A 230 16.49 -12.74 3.72
CA SER A 230 17.56 -13.34 2.91
C SER A 230 17.58 -12.84 1.46
N ASP A 231 16.49 -12.24 0.98
CA ASP A 231 16.39 -11.71 -0.37
C ASP A 231 17.33 -10.50 -0.56
N ALA A 232 18.31 -10.66 -1.44
CA ALA A 232 19.29 -9.64 -1.75
C ALA A 232 18.68 -8.39 -2.39
N ARG A 233 17.61 -8.52 -3.19
CA ARG A 233 16.93 -7.38 -3.85
C ARG A 233 16.20 -6.54 -2.82
N LEU A 234 15.43 -7.19 -1.96
CA LEU A 234 14.73 -6.54 -0.86
C LEU A 234 15.70 -5.86 0.13
N ASN A 235 16.82 -6.52 0.47
CA ASN A 235 17.89 -5.93 1.26
C ASN A 235 18.53 -4.70 0.58
N ALA A 236 18.76 -4.75 -0.72
CA ALA A 236 19.33 -3.62 -1.46
C ALA A 236 18.37 -2.43 -1.49
N LEU A 237 17.07 -2.68 -1.67
CA LEU A 237 16.03 -1.65 -1.67
C LEU A 237 16.00 -0.90 -0.33
N VAL A 238 15.96 -1.60 0.80
CA VAL A 238 15.91 -0.95 2.11
C VAL A 238 17.20 -0.22 2.46
N ARG A 239 18.36 -0.75 2.05
CA ARG A 239 19.63 -0.02 2.17
C ARG A 239 19.68 1.26 1.33
N SER A 240 18.96 1.32 0.21
CA SER A 240 18.92 2.55 -0.60
C SER A 240 18.25 3.73 0.12
N TYR A 241 17.40 3.45 1.11
CA TYR A 241 16.80 4.45 2.01
C TYR A 241 17.68 4.74 3.24
N GLY A 242 18.84 4.11 3.39
CA GLY A 242 19.67 4.24 4.59
C GLY A 242 19.18 3.44 5.81
N HIS A 243 18.28 2.46 5.61
CA HIS A 243 17.70 1.65 6.67
C HIS A 243 18.19 0.19 6.64
N GLU A 244 17.89 -0.56 7.71
CA GLU A 244 18.18 -1.99 7.84
C GLU A 244 17.07 -2.73 8.60
N TRP A 245 17.11 -4.07 8.55
CA TRP A 245 16.06 -4.95 9.06
C TRP A 245 16.20 -5.34 10.54
N ALA A 246 17.28 -4.94 11.21
CA ALA A 246 17.64 -5.49 12.52
C ALA A 246 16.60 -5.20 13.62
N THR A 247 15.97 -4.02 13.58
CA THR A 247 14.97 -3.58 14.56
C THR A 247 14.08 -2.50 13.95
N THR A 248 12.88 -2.30 14.50
CA THR A 248 12.04 -1.12 14.25
C THR A 248 12.60 0.14 14.92
N ASP A 249 13.57 0.03 15.84
CA ASP A 249 14.25 1.20 16.38
C ASP A 249 14.93 1.98 15.25
N GLY A 250 14.68 3.28 15.19
CA GLY A 250 15.17 4.13 14.09
C GLY A 250 14.28 4.12 12.84
N SER A 251 13.13 3.44 12.86
CA SER A 251 12.13 3.55 11.78
C SER A 251 11.25 4.79 11.88
N ALA A 252 11.40 5.60 12.92
CA ALA A 252 10.60 6.80 13.14
C ALA A 252 10.80 7.78 11.97
N ALA A 253 9.70 8.21 11.35
CA ALA A 253 9.72 9.27 10.36
C ALA A 253 9.50 10.60 11.08
N THR A 254 10.61 11.22 11.50
CA THR A 254 10.57 12.46 12.28
C THR A 254 9.99 13.61 11.49
N THR A 255 10.13 13.54 10.16
CA THR A 255 9.52 14.43 9.18
C THR A 255 9.08 13.61 7.96
N TRP A 256 7.77 13.53 7.72
CA TRP A 256 7.22 12.72 6.61
C TRP A 256 7.58 13.22 5.20
N GLU A 257 8.15 14.43 5.10
CA GLU A 257 8.67 15.02 3.85
C GLU A 257 10.02 14.41 3.45
N VAL A 258 10.73 13.77 4.40
CA VAL A 258 12.00 13.10 4.10
C VAL A 258 11.70 11.72 3.52
N PHE A 259 11.82 11.61 2.19
CA PHE A 259 11.53 10.39 1.44
C PHE A 259 12.16 9.14 2.05
N ASP A 260 13.44 9.20 2.41
CA ASP A 260 14.19 8.08 2.97
C ASP A 260 13.63 7.62 4.32
N GLU A 261 13.36 8.57 5.25
CA GLU A 261 12.74 8.26 6.55
C GLU A 261 11.35 7.65 6.38
N ARG A 262 10.56 8.21 5.45
CA ARG A 262 9.21 7.72 5.14
C ARG A 262 9.23 6.31 4.59
N MET A 263 10.09 6.03 3.61
CA MET A 263 10.25 4.69 3.05
C MET A 263 10.81 3.71 4.07
N GLY A 264 11.68 4.15 4.99
CA GLY A 264 12.14 3.37 6.14
C GLY A 264 11.01 2.95 7.07
N TYR A 265 10.13 3.89 7.45
CA TYR A 265 8.95 3.57 8.24
C TYR A 265 8.05 2.57 7.51
N ILE A 266 7.75 2.82 6.23
CA ILE A 266 6.87 1.96 5.41
C ILE A 266 7.45 0.53 5.31
N ALA A 267 8.76 0.38 5.10
CA ALA A 267 9.43 -0.91 5.06
C ALA A 267 9.23 -1.72 6.35
N GLN A 268 9.45 -1.09 7.49
CA GLN A 268 9.30 -1.73 8.79
C GLN A 268 7.83 -2.02 9.11
N PHE A 269 6.91 -1.11 8.76
CA PHE A 269 5.48 -1.30 8.94
C PHE A 269 4.95 -2.45 8.08
N PHE A 270 5.28 -2.49 6.80
CA PHE A 270 4.85 -3.56 5.90
C PHE A 270 5.37 -4.90 6.38
N ARG A 271 6.64 -5.01 6.80
CA ARG A 271 7.19 -6.27 7.34
C ARG A 271 6.50 -6.71 8.63
N ALA A 272 6.30 -5.79 9.58
CA ALA A 272 5.69 -6.10 10.87
C ALA A 272 4.23 -6.50 10.73
N TYR A 273 3.47 -5.82 9.87
CA TYR A 273 2.02 -5.99 9.75
C TYR A 273 1.58 -6.82 8.52
N GLN A 274 2.51 -7.38 7.75
CA GLN A 274 2.20 -8.12 6.52
C GLN A 274 1.13 -9.19 6.75
N ARG A 275 1.18 -9.91 7.87
CA ARG A 275 0.26 -11.01 8.16
C ARG A 275 -0.82 -10.67 9.18
N ASP A 276 -1.00 -9.39 9.49
CA ASP A 276 -2.04 -8.96 10.39
C ASP A 276 -3.43 -9.20 9.75
N PRO A 277 -4.24 -10.13 10.28
CA PRO A 277 -5.55 -10.42 9.70
C PRO A 277 -6.52 -9.24 9.86
N SER A 278 -6.31 -8.36 10.84
CA SER A 278 -7.17 -7.21 11.07
C SER A 278 -7.12 -6.23 9.89
N LEU A 279 -5.96 -6.05 9.26
CA LEU A 279 -5.79 -5.13 8.13
C LEU A 279 -6.64 -5.52 6.91
N ARG A 280 -6.99 -6.80 6.79
CA ARG A 280 -7.80 -7.34 5.69
C ARG A 280 -9.31 -7.18 5.92
N MET A 281 -9.73 -6.80 7.12
CA MET A 281 -11.13 -6.51 7.42
C MET A 281 -11.62 -5.25 6.68
N PRO A 282 -12.91 -5.17 6.29
CA PRO A 282 -13.50 -3.95 5.73
C PRO A 282 -13.40 -2.79 6.72
N VAL A 283 -13.18 -1.57 6.22
CA VAL A 283 -13.06 -0.35 7.04
C VAL A 283 -14.31 -0.09 7.90
N ALA A 284 -15.50 -0.45 7.39
CA ALA A 284 -16.77 -0.29 8.13
C ALA A 284 -16.88 -1.16 9.40
N ALA A 285 -16.00 -2.15 9.58
CA ALA A 285 -15.95 -2.99 10.77
C ALA A 285 -15.04 -2.43 11.88
N ALA A 286 -14.36 -1.29 11.65
CA ALA A 286 -13.36 -0.72 12.56
C ALA A 286 -13.83 0.58 13.26
N SER A 287 -15.14 0.82 13.33
CA SER A 287 -15.75 1.96 14.03
C SER A 287 -16.12 1.65 15.48
#